data_AF-A0AA46WCL4-F1
#
_entry.id   AF-A0AA46WCL4-F1
#
_cell.length_a   1.000
_cell.length_b   1.000
_cell.length_c   1.000
_cell.angle_alpha   90.00
_cell.angle_beta   90.00
_cell.angle_gamma   90.00
#
_symmetry.space_group_name_H-M   'P 1'
#
loop_
_entity.id
_entity.type
_entity.pdbx_description
1 polymer ?
#
loop_
_entity_poly.entity_id
_entity_poly.type
_entity_poly.pdbx_seq_one_letter_code
_entity_poly.pdbx_strand_id
1 'polypeptide(L)'
;MDALLAEGAKVNAVGDMGNTPLHWAARSRDIYAIVALLAKGAKVNARDIYKYAPLHWAVEFGYKDATEVLIQKILIQDFSVQKPNYLTGAFSTYWDECKNEIEGKIGNSNTSYLDLLKADEDEIATYMINDEIKKAINELNYEGEFSIIESQIRNKFNKGVERRELIDNGGIVITKHSKLYNDKVLPLEVSEKVASYLSNADLKNLVASYLSNVD
;
A
#
# COMPACT_ATOMS: atom_id res chain seq x y z
N MET A 1 -9.91 -8.45 18.80
CA MET A 1 -8.58 -8.54 18.16
C MET A 1 -7.82 -7.21 18.30
N ASP A 2 -8.41 -6.10 17.86
CA ASP A 2 -7.75 -4.77 17.85
C ASP A 2 -7.32 -4.28 19.24
N ALA A 3 -8.13 -4.52 20.28
CA ALA A 3 -7.77 -4.17 21.65
C ALA A 3 -6.51 -4.89 22.16
N LEU A 4 -6.34 -6.19 21.85
CA LEU A 4 -5.17 -6.96 22.29
C LEU A 4 -3.89 -6.54 21.55
N LEU A 5 -4.00 -6.23 20.26
CA LEU A 5 -2.86 -5.76 19.46
C LEU A 5 -2.44 -4.33 19.84
N ALA A 6 -3.37 -3.50 20.32
CA ALA A 6 -3.08 -2.19 20.87
C ALA A 6 -2.36 -2.28 22.24
N GLU A 7 -2.68 -3.29 23.05
CA GLU A 7 -2.08 -3.57 24.36
C GLU A 7 -0.73 -4.31 24.30
N GLY A 8 -0.01 -4.23 23.17
CA GLY A 8 1.34 -4.79 23.04
C GLY A 8 1.40 -6.30 22.83
N ALA A 9 0.29 -6.97 22.47
CA ALA A 9 0.35 -8.37 22.07
C ALA A 9 1.31 -8.55 20.89
N LYS A 10 2.24 -9.51 21.02
CA LYS A 10 3.22 -9.81 19.96
C LYS A 10 2.49 -10.44 18.78
N VAL A 11 2.31 -9.67 17.70
CA VAL A 11 1.65 -10.10 16.45
C VAL A 11 2.24 -11.38 15.85
N ASN A 12 3.54 -11.61 16.08
CA ASN A 12 4.31 -12.76 15.64
C ASN A 12 4.72 -13.68 16.79
N ALA A 13 3.96 -13.69 17.89
CA ALA A 13 4.17 -14.67 18.96
C ALA A 13 4.15 -16.09 18.38
N VAL A 14 4.98 -16.96 18.93
CA VAL A 14 5.12 -18.34 18.47
C VAL A 14 4.76 -19.25 19.64
N GLY A 15 3.78 -20.13 19.43
CA GLY A 15 3.44 -21.18 20.39
C GLY A 15 4.38 -22.38 20.31
N ASP A 16 4.17 -23.38 21.16
CA ASP A 16 5.06 -24.54 21.29
C ASP A 16 5.23 -25.35 20.00
N MET A 17 4.22 -25.33 19.12
CA MET A 17 4.25 -25.99 17.81
C MET A 17 4.75 -25.07 16.68
N GLY A 18 5.29 -23.89 16.98
CA GLY A 18 5.74 -22.95 15.95
C GLY A 18 4.60 -22.13 15.32
N ASN A 19 3.33 -22.39 15.69
CA ASN A 19 2.19 -21.65 15.15
C ASN A 19 2.18 -20.21 15.68
N THR A 20 1.92 -19.28 14.77
CA THR A 20 1.67 -17.86 15.07
C THR A 20 0.17 -17.58 15.17
N PRO A 21 -0.26 -16.43 15.73
CA PRO A 21 -1.66 -16.02 15.69
C PRO A 21 -2.29 -16.11 14.29
N LEU A 22 -1.50 -15.86 13.23
CA LEU A 22 -1.97 -15.94 11.85
C LEU A 22 -2.24 -17.39 11.39
N HIS A 23 -1.50 -18.38 11.90
CA HIS A 23 -1.81 -19.79 11.63
C HIS A 23 -3.17 -20.15 12.22
N TRP A 24 -3.43 -19.73 13.46
CA TRP A 24 -4.70 -19.98 14.13
C TRP A 24 -5.86 -19.30 13.42
N ALA A 25 -5.70 -18.03 13.03
CA ALA A 25 -6.72 -17.30 12.29
C ALA A 25 -7.02 -17.94 10.92
N ALA A 26 -5.99 -18.39 10.19
CA ALA A 26 -6.16 -19.12 8.94
C ALA A 26 -6.88 -20.47 9.13
N ARG A 27 -6.49 -21.23 10.17
CA ARG A 27 -7.12 -22.51 10.53
C ARG A 27 -8.58 -22.35 10.98
N SER A 28 -8.95 -21.23 11.58
CA SER A 28 -10.32 -20.97 12.05
C SER A 28 -11.21 -20.23 11.04
N ARG A 29 -10.69 -19.92 9.84
CA ARG A 29 -11.35 -19.05 8.85
C ARG A 29 -11.76 -17.67 9.41
N ASP A 30 -11.00 -17.16 10.38
CA ASP A 30 -11.30 -15.84 10.98
C ASP A 30 -10.71 -14.74 10.09
N ILE A 31 -11.46 -14.36 9.06
CA ILE A 31 -11.03 -13.36 8.06
C ILE A 31 -10.69 -12.02 8.71
N TYR A 32 -11.49 -11.61 9.70
CA TYR A 32 -11.24 -10.35 10.41
C TYR A 32 -9.91 -10.41 11.18
N ALA A 33 -9.64 -11.49 11.90
CA ALA A 33 -8.35 -11.68 12.57
C ALA A 33 -7.18 -11.76 11.58
N ILE A 34 -7.34 -12.43 10.44
CA ILE A 34 -6.33 -12.48 9.37
C ILE A 34 -6.00 -11.06 8.92
N VAL A 35 -6.99 -10.27 8.50
CA VAL A 35 -6.79 -8.90 8.00
C VAL A 35 -6.13 -8.03 9.06
N ALA A 36 -6.61 -8.05 10.30
CA ALA A 36 -6.06 -7.27 11.40
C ALA A 36 -4.59 -7.63 11.69
N LEU A 37 -4.24 -8.92 11.70
CA LEU A 37 -2.87 -9.39 11.90
C LEU A 37 -1.95 -8.96 10.76
N LEU A 38 -2.37 -9.11 9.51
CA LEU A 38 -1.57 -8.72 8.34
C LEU A 38 -1.36 -7.20 8.25
N ALA A 39 -2.34 -6.41 8.71
CA ALA A 39 -2.22 -4.96 8.84
C ALA A 39 -1.20 -4.56 9.92
N LYS A 40 -1.06 -5.35 10.99
CA LYS A 40 -0.08 -5.15 12.07
C LYS A 40 1.28 -5.82 11.81
N GLY A 41 1.55 -6.29 10.60
CA GLY A 41 2.86 -6.85 10.23
C GLY A 41 3.07 -8.30 10.65
N ALA A 42 2.00 -9.09 10.74
CA ALA A 42 2.14 -10.54 10.86
C ALA A 42 2.95 -11.12 9.69
N LYS A 43 3.85 -12.06 10.00
CA LYS A 43 4.68 -12.78 9.03
C LYS A 43 3.79 -13.78 8.28
N VAL A 44 3.33 -13.40 7.08
CA VAL A 44 2.42 -14.20 6.24
C VAL A 44 2.99 -15.58 5.87
N ASN A 45 4.32 -15.67 5.74
CA ASN A 45 5.05 -16.88 5.40
C ASN A 45 5.73 -17.54 6.62
N ALA A 46 5.32 -17.19 7.86
CA ALA A 46 5.81 -17.89 9.04
C ALA A 46 5.53 -19.39 8.92
N ARG A 47 6.45 -20.22 9.41
CA ARG A 47 6.34 -21.68 9.32
C ARG A 47 6.31 -22.31 10.71
N ASP A 48 5.36 -23.20 10.91
CA ASP A 48 5.29 -24.04 12.10
C ASP A 48 6.31 -25.21 12.06
N ILE A 49 6.28 -26.08 13.07
CA ILE A 49 7.20 -27.23 13.18
C ILE A 49 7.06 -28.22 12.00
N TYR A 50 5.88 -28.28 11.37
CA TYR A 50 5.59 -29.11 10.20
C TYR A 50 5.93 -28.42 8.89
N LYS A 51 6.57 -27.23 8.97
CA LYS A 51 6.89 -26.35 7.83
C LYS A 51 5.65 -25.79 7.13
N TYR A 52 4.48 -25.87 7.75
CA TYR A 52 3.24 -25.30 7.22
C TYR A 52 3.21 -23.82 7.54
N ALA A 53 2.82 -23.04 6.54
CA ALA A 53 2.51 -21.63 6.66
C ALA A 53 1.00 -21.43 6.82
N PRO A 54 0.51 -20.26 7.26
CA PRO A 54 -0.92 -19.96 7.34
C PRO A 54 -1.70 -20.31 6.05
N LEU A 55 -1.09 -20.10 4.87
CA LEU A 55 -1.70 -20.46 3.59
C LEU A 55 -1.93 -21.98 3.43
N HIS A 56 -1.05 -22.83 3.97
CA HIS A 56 -1.25 -24.29 3.92
C HIS A 56 -2.51 -24.68 4.68
N TRP A 57 -2.71 -24.10 5.87
CA TRP A 57 -3.90 -24.34 6.67
C TRP A 57 -5.18 -23.88 5.96
N ALA A 58 -5.19 -22.67 5.38
CA ALA A 58 -6.36 -22.17 4.65
C ALA A 58 -6.74 -23.08 3.45
N VAL A 59 -5.73 -23.56 2.72
CA VAL A 59 -5.91 -24.45 1.56
C VAL A 59 -6.35 -25.85 1.98
N GLU A 60 -5.73 -26.42 3.02
CA GLU A 60 -6.06 -27.76 3.56
C GLU A 60 -7.53 -27.84 4.00
N PHE A 61 -8.05 -26.78 4.62
CA PHE A 61 -9.45 -26.70 5.05
C PHE A 61 -10.41 -26.19 3.97
N GLY A 62 -9.93 -25.85 2.78
CA GLY A 62 -10.78 -25.42 1.67
C GLY A 62 -11.34 -23.99 1.80
N TYR A 63 -10.70 -23.13 2.60
CA TYR A 63 -11.19 -21.77 2.88
C TYR A 63 -10.76 -20.80 1.78
N LYS A 64 -11.65 -20.58 0.81
CA LYS A 64 -11.47 -19.66 -0.33
C LYS A 64 -11.07 -18.25 0.13
N ASP A 65 -11.93 -17.62 0.92
CA ASP A 65 -11.74 -16.26 1.43
C ASP A 65 -10.42 -16.07 2.20
N ALA A 66 -10.08 -16.99 3.11
CA ALA A 66 -8.81 -16.93 3.83
C ALA A 66 -7.60 -17.10 2.90
N THR A 67 -7.71 -17.98 1.91
CA THR A 67 -6.66 -18.24 0.93
C THR A 67 -6.40 -17.01 0.06
N GLU A 68 -7.45 -16.36 -0.43
CA GLU A 68 -7.36 -15.15 -1.25
C GLU A 68 -6.62 -14.03 -0.52
N VAL A 69 -7.05 -13.73 0.71
CA VAL A 69 -6.45 -12.68 1.55
C VAL A 69 -4.95 -12.95 1.82
N LEU A 70 -4.58 -14.22 2.05
CA LEU A 70 -3.19 -14.62 2.29
C LEU A 70 -2.35 -14.54 1.00
N ILE A 71 -2.87 -15.01 -0.13
CA ILE A 71 -2.20 -14.93 -1.45
C ILE A 71 -1.90 -13.48 -1.82
N GLN A 72 -2.88 -12.59 -1.67
CA GLN A 72 -2.68 -11.16 -1.92
C GLN A 72 -1.52 -10.60 -1.11
N LYS A 73 -1.52 -10.87 0.20
CA LYS A 73 -0.49 -10.34 1.07
C LYS A 73 0.89 -10.91 0.73
N ILE A 74 0.97 -12.16 0.28
CA ILE A 74 2.20 -12.78 -0.21
C ILE A 74 2.71 -12.06 -1.47
N LEU A 75 1.85 -11.87 -2.47
CA LEU A 75 2.21 -11.24 -3.75
C LEU A 75 2.61 -9.77 -3.60
N ILE A 76 1.96 -9.04 -2.69
CA ILE A 76 2.35 -7.67 -2.35
C ILE A 76 3.73 -7.63 -1.69
N GLN A 77 4.04 -8.57 -0.77
CA GLN A 77 5.34 -8.59 -0.11
C GLN A 77 6.48 -8.97 -1.05
N ASP A 78 6.24 -9.94 -1.93
CA ASP A 78 7.19 -10.38 -2.94
C ASP A 78 6.43 -10.84 -4.19
N PHE A 79 6.36 -9.96 -5.17
CA PHE A 79 5.68 -10.24 -6.43
C PHE A 79 6.42 -11.27 -7.30
N SER A 80 7.72 -11.47 -7.05
CA SER A 80 8.57 -12.42 -7.79
C SER A 80 8.39 -13.86 -7.33
N VAL A 81 7.69 -14.07 -6.21
CA VAL A 81 7.45 -15.38 -5.62
C VAL A 81 6.74 -16.31 -6.61
N GLN A 82 7.18 -17.56 -6.64
CA GLN A 82 6.59 -18.59 -7.47
C GLN A 82 5.32 -19.15 -6.81
N LYS A 83 4.33 -19.49 -7.64
CA LYS A 83 3.13 -20.17 -7.19
C LYS A 83 3.49 -21.46 -6.46
N PRO A 84 3.04 -21.65 -5.20
CA PRO A 84 3.30 -22.90 -4.49
C PRO A 84 2.66 -24.09 -5.18
N ASN A 85 3.40 -25.20 -5.31
CA ASN A 85 2.96 -26.41 -6.01
C ASN A 85 1.76 -27.12 -5.34
N TYR A 86 1.50 -26.88 -4.06
CA TYR A 86 0.35 -27.42 -3.33
C TYR A 86 -0.94 -26.66 -3.62
N LEU A 87 -0.89 -25.48 -4.26
CA LEU A 87 -2.08 -24.82 -4.77
C LEU A 87 -2.54 -25.57 -6.01
N THR A 88 -3.71 -26.20 -5.92
CA THR A 88 -4.31 -26.98 -7.00
C THR A 88 -5.76 -26.56 -7.22
N GLY A 89 -6.31 -26.90 -8.39
CA GLY A 89 -7.69 -26.55 -8.74
C GLY A 89 -7.97 -25.05 -8.60
N ALA A 90 -9.08 -24.70 -7.94
CA ALA A 90 -9.51 -23.31 -7.75
C ALA A 90 -8.44 -22.43 -7.07
N PHE A 91 -7.67 -22.97 -6.11
CA PHE A 91 -6.62 -22.19 -5.44
C PHE A 91 -5.44 -21.83 -6.34
N SER A 92 -5.12 -22.70 -7.31
CA SER A 92 -4.15 -22.35 -8.35
C SER A 92 -4.68 -21.22 -9.23
N THR A 93 -5.96 -21.29 -9.60
CA THR A 93 -6.60 -20.26 -10.41
C THR A 93 -6.60 -18.91 -9.70
N TYR A 94 -6.96 -18.87 -8.41
CA TYR A 94 -6.95 -17.62 -7.62
C TYR A 94 -5.57 -16.97 -7.55
N TRP A 95 -4.51 -17.76 -7.45
CA TRP A 95 -3.15 -17.23 -7.51
C TRP A 95 -2.89 -16.50 -8.83
N ASP A 96 -3.25 -17.12 -9.94
CA ASP A 96 -3.02 -16.56 -11.27
C ASP A 96 -3.89 -15.32 -11.51
N GLU A 97 -5.14 -15.34 -11.07
CA GLU A 97 -6.07 -14.19 -11.11
C GLU A 97 -5.53 -13.01 -10.29
N CYS A 98 -5.12 -13.23 -9.03
CA CYS A 98 -4.53 -12.19 -8.19
C CYS A 98 -3.27 -11.59 -8.83
N LYS A 99 -2.43 -12.43 -9.44
CA LYS A 99 -1.20 -11.98 -10.08
C LYS A 99 -1.48 -11.11 -11.31
N ASN A 100 -2.42 -11.55 -12.16
CA ASN A 100 -2.85 -10.81 -13.35
C ASN A 100 -3.51 -9.47 -12.97
N GLU A 101 -4.28 -9.43 -11.89
CA GLU A 101 -4.91 -8.19 -11.41
C GLU A 101 -3.87 -7.17 -10.95
N ILE A 102 -2.88 -7.60 -10.16
CA ILE A 102 -1.79 -6.71 -9.69
C ILE A 102 -0.94 -6.19 -10.88
N GLU A 103 -0.73 -7.00 -11.91
CA GLU A 103 -0.06 -6.58 -13.16
C GLU A 103 -0.95 -5.74 -14.08
N GLY A 104 -2.25 -5.70 -13.81
CA GLY A 104 -3.23 -4.94 -14.57
C GLY A 104 -2.93 -3.45 -14.59
N LYS A 105 -3.23 -2.82 -15.73
CA LYS A 105 -3.11 -1.37 -15.91
C LYS A 105 -4.21 -0.63 -15.16
N ILE A 106 -3.88 0.55 -14.65
CA ILE A 106 -4.82 1.44 -13.98
C ILE A 106 -5.50 2.31 -15.04
N GLY A 107 -6.79 2.06 -15.28
CA GLY A 107 -7.55 2.75 -16.33
C GLY A 107 -6.90 2.57 -17.71
N ASN A 108 -6.79 3.66 -18.47
CA ASN A 108 -6.11 3.68 -19.78
C ASN A 108 -4.62 4.05 -19.68
N SER A 109 -4.08 4.18 -18.47
CA SER A 109 -2.69 4.58 -18.26
C SER A 109 -1.69 3.45 -18.60
N ASN A 110 -0.41 3.81 -18.73
CA ASN A 110 0.68 2.82 -18.82
C ASN A 110 1.18 2.36 -17.44
N THR A 111 0.55 2.80 -16.35
CA THR A 111 0.92 2.45 -14.98
C THR A 111 0.09 1.27 -14.52
N SER A 112 0.74 0.23 -13.98
CA SER A 112 0.08 -0.91 -13.34
C SER A 112 -0.14 -0.70 -11.85
N TYR A 113 -1.00 -1.52 -11.23
CA TYR A 113 -1.12 -1.53 -9.77
C TYR A 113 0.19 -1.93 -9.09
N LEU A 114 0.96 -2.82 -9.72
CA LEU A 114 2.29 -3.22 -9.27
C LEU A 114 3.26 -2.03 -9.22
N ASP A 115 3.25 -1.17 -10.24
CA ASP A 115 4.09 0.03 -10.29
C ASP A 115 3.76 0.95 -9.11
N LEU A 116 2.47 1.19 -8.84
CA LEU A 116 2.01 2.01 -7.73
C LEU A 116 2.40 1.41 -6.36
N LEU A 117 2.27 0.09 -6.18
CA LEU A 117 2.62 -0.59 -4.93
C LEU A 117 4.12 -0.54 -4.64
N LYS A 118 4.95 -0.65 -5.68
CA LYS A 118 6.43 -0.59 -5.58
C LYS A 118 6.97 0.83 -5.46
N ALA A 119 6.26 1.81 -6.02
CA ALA A 119 6.71 3.18 -6.08
C ALA A 119 6.92 3.80 -4.69
N ASP A 120 7.92 4.67 -4.57
CA ASP A 120 8.10 5.53 -3.40
C ASP A 120 7.10 6.72 -3.39
N GLU A 121 7.11 7.52 -2.33
CA GLU A 121 6.13 8.61 -2.19
C GLU A 121 6.28 9.70 -3.27
N ASP A 122 7.49 9.93 -3.80
CA ASP A 122 7.77 10.93 -4.84
C ASP A 122 7.37 10.40 -6.24
N GLU A 123 7.63 9.12 -6.51
CA GLU A 123 7.17 8.45 -7.73
C GLU A 123 5.65 8.42 -7.79
N ILE A 124 4.96 8.09 -6.69
CA ILE A 124 3.49 8.12 -6.64
C ILE A 124 2.99 9.54 -6.85
N ALA A 125 3.59 10.55 -6.21
CA ALA A 125 3.21 11.95 -6.44
C ALA A 125 3.32 12.38 -7.91
N THR A 126 4.27 11.80 -8.65
CA THR A 126 4.38 11.99 -10.10
C THR A 126 3.24 11.31 -10.86
N TYR A 127 2.85 10.09 -10.49
CA TYR A 127 1.66 9.43 -11.06
C TYR A 127 0.37 10.22 -10.78
N MET A 128 0.30 10.92 -9.66
CA MET A 128 -0.83 11.78 -9.29
C MET A 128 -0.93 13.05 -10.14
N ILE A 129 -0.06 13.26 -11.12
CA ILE A 129 -0.29 14.30 -12.14
C ILE A 129 -1.36 13.84 -13.14
N ASN A 130 -1.52 12.53 -13.33
CA ASN A 130 -2.47 11.97 -14.29
C ASN A 130 -3.89 11.87 -13.71
N ASP A 131 -4.82 12.66 -14.24
CA ASP A 131 -6.21 12.68 -13.80
C ASP A 131 -6.97 11.38 -14.12
N GLU A 132 -6.56 10.62 -15.13
CA GLU A 132 -7.12 9.29 -15.41
C GLU A 132 -6.77 8.30 -14.31
N ILE A 133 -5.54 8.35 -13.78
CA ILE A 133 -5.11 7.50 -12.65
C ILE A 133 -5.90 7.87 -11.39
N LYS A 134 -6.04 9.17 -11.09
CA LYS A 134 -6.87 9.63 -9.95
C LYS A 134 -8.30 9.15 -10.08
N LYS A 135 -8.90 9.37 -11.25
CA LYS A 135 -10.29 8.99 -11.51
C LYS A 135 -10.47 7.48 -11.37
N ALA A 136 -9.61 6.70 -12.01
CA ALA A 136 -9.65 5.24 -11.96
C ALA A 136 -9.59 4.74 -10.51
N ILE A 137 -8.64 5.21 -9.69
CA ILE A 137 -8.49 4.78 -8.30
C ILE A 137 -9.65 5.23 -7.40
N ASN A 138 -10.20 6.42 -7.64
CA ASN A 138 -11.36 6.92 -6.89
C ASN A 138 -12.65 6.18 -7.25
N GLU A 139 -12.79 5.74 -8.50
CA GLU A 139 -13.93 4.97 -9.01
C GLU A 139 -13.81 3.46 -8.74
N LEU A 140 -12.67 2.98 -8.24
CA LEU A 140 -12.57 1.60 -7.75
C LEU A 140 -13.64 1.40 -6.67
N ASN A 141 -14.66 0.61 -6.98
CA ASN A 141 -15.73 0.26 -6.08
C ASN A 141 -15.76 -1.26 -5.95
N TYR A 142 -15.21 -1.79 -4.86
CA TYR A 142 -15.13 -3.22 -4.61
C TYR A 142 -16.07 -3.57 -3.45
N GLU A 143 -17.25 -4.08 -3.78
CA GLU A 143 -18.19 -4.63 -2.78
C GLU A 143 -17.88 -6.09 -2.38
N GLY A 144 -16.81 -6.72 -2.89
CA GLY A 144 -16.52 -8.09 -2.52
C GLY A 144 -15.24 -8.68 -3.11
N GLU A 145 -14.66 -9.60 -2.35
CA GLU A 145 -13.59 -10.56 -2.64
C GLU A 145 -12.13 -10.14 -2.37
N PHE A 146 -11.65 -8.89 -2.54
CA PHE A 146 -10.19 -8.61 -2.44
C PHE A 146 -9.74 -7.33 -1.69
N SER A 147 -10.14 -7.16 -0.44
CA SER A 147 -9.96 -5.92 0.36
C SER A 147 -8.50 -5.49 0.65
N ILE A 148 -7.51 -6.40 0.70
CA ILE A 148 -6.15 -6.02 1.14
C ILE A 148 -5.41 -5.22 0.05
N ILE A 149 -5.35 -5.70 -1.20
CA ILE A 149 -4.66 -4.99 -2.29
C ILE A 149 -5.21 -3.57 -2.43
N GLU A 150 -6.54 -3.42 -2.44
CA GLU A 150 -7.21 -2.13 -2.52
C GLU A 150 -6.81 -1.21 -1.37
N SER A 151 -6.88 -1.67 -0.12
CA SER A 151 -6.51 -0.86 1.04
C SER A 151 -5.07 -0.33 0.94
N GLN A 152 -4.16 -1.14 0.37
CA GLN A 152 -2.78 -0.75 0.17
C GLN A 152 -2.60 0.22 -0.99
N ILE A 153 -3.27 -0.01 -2.12
CA ILE A 153 -3.31 0.93 -3.25
C ILE A 153 -3.86 2.28 -2.77
N ARG A 154 -4.98 2.31 -2.05
CA ARG A 154 -5.57 3.55 -1.52
C ARG A 154 -4.64 4.26 -0.54
N ASN A 155 -4.00 3.53 0.37
CA ASN A 155 -3.05 4.13 1.29
C ASN A 155 -1.86 4.77 0.53
N LYS A 156 -1.28 4.04 -0.42
CA LYS A 156 -0.21 4.54 -1.31
C LYS A 156 -0.66 5.76 -2.11
N PHE A 157 -1.84 5.68 -2.71
CA PHE A 157 -2.49 6.75 -3.47
C PHE A 157 -2.67 8.02 -2.61
N ASN A 158 -3.29 7.90 -1.45
CA ASN A 158 -3.54 9.03 -0.54
C ASN A 158 -2.24 9.72 -0.12
N LYS A 159 -1.19 8.95 0.18
CA LYS A 159 0.14 9.49 0.48
C LYS A 159 0.74 10.25 -0.70
N GLY A 160 0.62 9.71 -1.91
CA GLY A 160 1.06 10.39 -3.12
C GLY A 160 0.29 11.67 -3.41
N VAL A 161 -1.02 11.68 -3.16
CA VAL A 161 -1.86 12.89 -3.29
C VAL A 161 -1.43 13.95 -2.29
N GLU A 162 -1.24 13.59 -1.01
CA GLU A 162 -0.73 14.51 0.01
C GLU A 162 0.65 15.05 -0.39
N ARG A 163 1.55 14.18 -0.83
CA ARG A 163 2.89 14.58 -1.30
C ARG A 163 2.82 15.56 -2.47
N ARG A 164 1.96 15.30 -3.46
CA ARG A 164 1.78 16.18 -4.62
C ARG A 164 1.25 17.55 -4.20
N GLU A 165 0.24 17.60 -3.33
CA GLU A 165 -0.32 18.85 -2.82
C GLU A 165 0.73 19.68 -2.06
N LEU A 166 1.59 19.03 -1.27
CA LEU A 166 2.69 19.70 -0.59
C LEU A 166 3.71 20.29 -1.57
N ILE A 167 4.03 19.57 -2.66
CA ILE A 167 4.93 20.05 -3.71
C ILE A 167 4.33 21.25 -4.43
N ASP A 168 3.03 21.19 -4.79
CA ASP A 168 2.31 22.27 -5.45
C ASP A 168 2.32 23.55 -4.60
N ASN A 169 1.95 23.42 -3.33
CA ASN A 169 1.93 24.54 -2.38
C ASN A 169 3.33 25.10 -2.13
N GLY A 170 4.34 24.25 -1.98
CA GLY A 170 5.74 24.66 -1.84
C GLY A 170 6.25 25.39 -3.08
N GLY A 171 5.93 24.90 -4.28
CA GLY A 171 6.28 25.53 -5.55
C GLY A 171 5.68 26.94 -5.70
N ILE A 172 4.43 27.12 -5.29
CA ILE A 172 3.78 28.44 -5.24
C ILE A 172 4.51 29.39 -4.30
N VAL A 173 4.87 28.94 -3.08
CA VAL A 173 5.59 29.76 -2.10
C VAL A 173 6.97 30.16 -2.62
N ILE A 174 7.73 29.22 -3.19
CA ILE A 174 9.05 29.49 -3.79
C ILE A 174 8.95 30.51 -4.92
N THR A 175 7.96 30.37 -5.80
CA THR A 175 7.71 31.31 -6.91
C THR A 175 7.44 32.72 -6.39
N LYS A 176 6.58 32.85 -5.36
CA LYS A 176 6.28 34.14 -4.74
C LYS A 176 7.49 34.75 -4.06
N HIS A 177 8.28 33.94 -3.35
CA HIS A 177 9.46 34.40 -2.65
C HIS A 177 10.58 34.84 -3.62
N SER A 178 10.76 34.15 -4.76
CA SER A 178 11.77 34.54 -5.75
C SER A 178 11.53 35.94 -6.30
N LYS A 179 10.26 36.34 -6.43
CA LYS A 179 9.86 37.69 -6.86
C LYS A 179 10.33 38.78 -5.89
N LEU A 180 10.42 38.48 -4.59
CA LEU A 180 10.79 39.47 -3.57
C LEU A 180 12.28 39.83 -3.61
N TYR A 181 13.14 38.92 -4.10
CA TYR A 181 14.60 39.06 -3.95
C TYR A 181 15.37 39.19 -5.26
N ASN A 182 14.82 38.80 -6.43
CA ASN A 182 15.66 38.58 -7.61
C ASN A 182 15.22 39.29 -8.91
N ASP A 183 14.25 40.23 -8.87
CA ASP A 183 13.59 40.89 -10.03
C ASP A 183 13.03 39.94 -11.12
N LYS A 184 13.30 38.64 -11.03
CA LYS A 184 12.89 37.56 -11.93
C LYS A 184 12.09 36.54 -11.14
N VAL A 185 10.90 36.23 -11.67
CA VAL A 185 10.01 35.20 -11.12
C VAL A 185 10.46 33.84 -11.66
N LEU A 186 10.75 32.91 -10.76
CA LEU A 186 11.01 31.52 -11.14
C LEU A 186 9.72 30.92 -11.72
N PRO A 187 9.76 30.23 -12.88
CA PRO A 187 8.60 29.50 -13.37
C PRO A 187 8.08 28.50 -12.33
N LEU A 188 6.76 28.29 -12.30
CA LEU A 188 6.14 27.38 -11.34
C LEU A 188 6.72 25.96 -11.44
N GLU A 189 6.93 25.45 -12.65
CA GLU A 189 7.51 24.13 -12.89
C GLU A 189 8.92 23.99 -12.28
N VAL A 190 9.75 25.03 -12.38
CA VAL A 190 11.09 25.03 -11.75
C VAL A 190 10.95 25.04 -10.24
N SER A 191 10.00 25.81 -9.72
CA SER A 191 9.76 25.92 -8.28
C SER A 191 9.19 24.64 -7.68
N GLU A 192 8.28 23.97 -8.38
CA GLU A 192 7.78 22.63 -8.03
C GLU A 192 8.91 21.59 -8.06
N LYS A 193 9.82 21.69 -9.05
CA LYS A 193 10.98 20.81 -9.09
C LYS A 193 11.90 21.03 -7.89
N VAL A 194 12.13 22.28 -7.47
CA VAL A 194 12.87 22.58 -6.24
C VAL A 194 12.13 22.04 -5.01
N ALA A 195 10.81 22.26 -4.94
CA ALA A 195 9.97 21.77 -3.85
C ALA A 195 10.00 20.23 -3.73
N SER A 196 10.11 19.50 -4.85
CA SER A 196 10.18 18.03 -4.85
C SER A 196 11.42 17.48 -4.15
N TYR A 197 12.49 18.28 -3.97
CA TYR A 197 13.66 17.88 -3.18
C TYR A 197 13.49 18.05 -1.67
N LEU A 198 12.44 18.73 -1.22
CA LEU A 198 12.19 18.99 0.19
C LEU A 198 11.36 17.86 0.81
N SER A 199 11.59 17.56 2.09
CA SER A 199 10.76 16.60 2.81
C SER A 199 9.34 17.13 3.04
N ASN A 200 8.38 16.26 3.33
CA ASN A 200 7.02 16.70 3.69
C ASN A 200 7.01 17.64 4.90
N ALA A 201 7.92 17.45 5.86
CA ALA A 201 8.04 18.34 7.01
C ALA A 201 8.58 19.72 6.59
N ASP A 202 9.59 19.76 5.73
CA ASP A 202 10.17 21.00 5.23
C ASP A 202 9.18 21.80 4.39
N LEU A 203 8.39 21.13 3.54
CA LEU A 203 7.33 21.77 2.76
C LEU A 203 6.23 22.35 3.67
N LYS A 204 5.80 21.61 4.69
CA LYS A 204 4.83 22.11 5.68
C LYS A 204 5.36 23.34 6.41
N ASN A 205 6.62 23.31 6.84
CA ASN A 205 7.27 24.45 7.52
C ASN A 205 7.43 25.65 6.59
N LEU A 206 7.83 25.43 5.33
CA LEU A 206 7.96 26.46 4.31
C LEU A 206 6.62 27.19 4.11
N VAL A 207 5.55 26.45 3.89
CA VAL A 207 4.20 27.02 3.69
C VAL A 207 3.72 27.76 4.94
N ALA A 208 3.89 27.19 6.13
CA ALA A 208 3.47 27.81 7.38
C ALA A 208 4.22 29.13 7.66
N SER A 209 5.53 29.15 7.41
CA SER A 209 6.36 30.36 7.59
C SER A 209 5.96 31.47 6.62
N TYR A 210 5.56 31.13 5.39
CA TYR A 210 5.09 32.11 4.42
C TYR A 210 3.76 32.73 4.86
N LEU A 211 2.80 31.91 5.29
CA LEU A 211 1.50 32.40 5.77
C LEU A 211 1.65 33.34 6.99
N SER A 212 2.54 33.00 7.92
CA SER A 212 2.79 33.80 9.13
C SER A 212 3.45 35.17 8.87
N ASN A 213 4.00 35.40 7.67
CA ASN A 213 4.66 36.65 7.29
C ASN A 213 3.77 37.54 6.39
N VAL A 214 2.56 37.09 6.04
CA VAL A 214 1.63 37.80 5.13
C VAL A 214 0.43 38.39 5.90
N ASP A 215 0.26 38.03 7.18
CA ASP A 215 -0.66 38.66 8.15
C ASP A 215 0.02 39.80 8.92
#